data_AF-A0A323USR7-F1
#
_entry.id   AF-A0A323USR7-F1
#
_cell.length_a   1.000
_cell.length_b   1.000
_cell.length_c   1.000
_cell.angle_alpha   90.00
_cell.angle_beta   90.00
_cell.angle_gamma   90.00
#
_symmetry.space_group_name_H-M   'P 1'
#
loop_
_entity.id
_entity.type
_entity.pdbx_description
1 polymer ?
#
loop_
_entity_poly.entity_id
_entity_poly.type
_entity_poly.pdbx_seq_one_letter_code
_entity_poly.pdbx_strand_id
1 'polypeptide(L)'
;MTHRQRVATWLELAVAPEWRRKTMRVQVHPIGCDEDQCYTLTMDGRCLCTGSGQLTTFRGRPAVERFLRMARVEHFEFGEPEPDLRRYPRGHYCLALGRQNTLCSCDAAGDCEGDLVCERNVVPLAPSQEQAGAPRPN
;
A
#
# COMPACT_ATOMS: atom_id res chain seq x y z
N MET A 1 12.96 18.42 -12.54
CA MET A 1 13.12 18.50 -11.08
C MET A 1 12.39 17.32 -10.47
N THR A 2 13.12 16.27 -10.08
CA THR A 2 12.55 15.03 -9.52
C THR A 2 11.98 15.32 -8.14
N HIS A 3 10.64 15.40 -8.02
CA HIS A 3 9.96 15.41 -6.74
C HIS A 3 10.30 14.08 -6.04
N ARG A 4 11.23 14.12 -5.08
CA ARG A 4 11.50 13.01 -4.19
C ARG A 4 10.23 12.82 -3.38
N GLN A 5 9.40 11.84 -3.77
CA GLN A 5 8.13 11.57 -3.12
C GLN A 5 8.39 11.39 -1.63
N ARG A 6 7.87 12.32 -0.82
CA ARG A 6 8.01 12.24 0.63
C ARG A 6 7.10 11.10 1.08
N VAL A 7 7.70 9.99 1.47
CA VAL A 7 6.99 8.87 2.10
C VAL A 7 6.87 9.13 3.60
N ALA A 8 5.88 8.50 4.23
CA ALA A 8 5.83 8.34 5.68
C ALA A 8 6.30 6.92 6.02
N THR A 9 6.95 6.72 7.16
CA THR A 9 7.34 5.37 7.61
C THR A 9 6.50 4.90 8.79
N TRP A 10 6.47 3.59 9.07
CA TRP A 10 5.83 3.06 10.27
C TRP A 10 6.39 3.63 11.56
N LEU A 11 7.71 3.91 11.57
CA LEU A 11 8.35 4.52 12.73
C LEU A 11 7.89 5.97 12.87
N GLU A 12 7.90 6.75 11.78
CA GLU A 12 7.38 8.12 11.78
C GLU A 12 5.93 8.17 12.25
N LEU A 13 5.10 7.20 11.84
CA LEU A 13 3.76 7.02 12.38
C LEU A 13 3.88 6.75 13.88
N ALA A 14 4.41 5.60 14.31
CA ALA A 14 4.40 5.17 15.72
C ALA A 14 5.04 6.14 16.74
N VAL A 15 6.04 6.94 16.34
CA VAL A 15 6.79 7.81 17.26
C VAL A 15 6.43 9.29 17.16
N ALA A 16 5.53 9.69 16.25
CA ALA A 16 5.15 11.09 16.06
C ALA A 16 4.71 11.72 17.39
N PRO A 17 5.55 12.57 18.03
CA PRO A 17 5.30 13.08 19.38
C PRO A 17 4.14 14.10 19.43
N GLU A 18 3.62 14.48 18.27
CA GLU A 18 2.68 15.59 18.08
C GLU A 18 1.21 15.21 18.29
N TRP A 19 0.90 13.92 18.47
CA TRP A 19 -0.48 13.38 18.53
C TRP A 19 -1.31 13.80 19.75
N ARG A 20 -0.71 14.41 20.78
CA ARG A 20 -1.50 15.09 21.82
C ARG A 20 -2.14 16.39 21.32
N ARG A 21 -1.81 16.86 20.11
CA ARG A 21 -2.22 18.16 19.58
C ARG A 21 -2.65 18.10 18.11
N LYS A 22 -3.78 17.44 17.81
CA LYS A 22 -4.77 17.74 16.75
C LYS A 22 -4.36 17.98 15.27
N THR A 23 -3.08 17.96 14.85
CA THR A 23 -2.70 18.47 13.51
C THR A 23 -2.40 17.43 12.43
N MET A 24 -2.22 16.15 12.78
CA MET A 24 -1.85 15.11 11.80
C MET A 24 -3.09 14.45 11.19
N ARG A 25 -3.17 14.42 9.86
CA ARG A 25 -4.28 13.81 9.10
C ARG A 25 -3.90 12.42 8.61
N VAL A 26 -4.57 11.40 9.15
CA VAL A 26 -4.45 10.01 8.68
C VAL A 26 -5.66 9.68 7.81
N GLN A 27 -5.40 9.23 6.59
CA GLN A 27 -6.45 8.82 5.66
C GLN A 27 -6.23 7.40 5.17
N VAL A 28 -7.33 6.64 5.07
CA VAL A 28 -7.39 5.28 4.56
C VAL A 28 -7.92 5.34 3.14
N HIS A 29 -7.18 4.80 2.19
CA HIS A 29 -7.52 4.85 0.78
C HIS A 29 -7.75 3.43 0.26
N PRO A 30 -8.90 3.13 -0.36
CA PRO A 30 -9.08 1.87 -1.05
C PRO A 30 -8.16 1.78 -2.28
N ILE A 31 -7.72 0.55 -2.57
CA ILE A 31 -6.91 0.16 -3.71
C ILE A 31 -7.69 -0.92 -4.48
N GLY A 32 -7.98 -0.67 -5.76
CA GLY A 32 -8.77 -1.59 -6.60
C GLY A 32 -10.30 -1.37 -6.50
N CYS A 33 -11.10 -2.30 -7.02
CA CYS A 33 -12.56 -2.17 -7.08
C CYS A 33 -13.35 -3.41 -6.62
N ASP A 34 -12.71 -4.45 -6.08
CA ASP A 34 -13.35 -5.73 -5.77
C ASP A 34 -13.59 -5.98 -4.26
N GLU A 35 -14.40 -7.00 -3.94
CA GLU A 35 -14.88 -7.34 -2.58
C GLU A 35 -13.76 -7.64 -1.57
N ASP A 36 -12.56 -8.04 -2.04
CA ASP A 36 -11.32 -8.18 -1.27
C ASP A 36 -10.45 -6.92 -1.31
N GLN A 37 -11.09 -5.75 -1.15
CA GLN A 37 -10.46 -4.43 -1.25
C GLN A 37 -9.20 -4.34 -0.36
N CYS A 38 -8.06 -4.05 -0.99
CA CYS A 38 -6.86 -3.65 -0.27
C CYS A 38 -6.93 -2.15 0.06
N TYR A 39 -6.25 -1.75 1.12
CA TYR A 39 -6.20 -0.36 1.56
C TYR A 39 -4.76 0.09 1.72
N THR A 40 -4.50 1.37 1.50
CA THR A 40 -3.26 2.05 1.89
C THR A 40 -3.57 3.18 2.85
N LEU A 41 -2.54 3.65 3.53
CA LEU A 41 -2.62 4.76 4.46
C LEU A 41 -1.82 5.95 3.93
N THR A 42 -2.35 7.14 4.11
CA THR A 42 -1.57 8.37 4.04
C THR A 42 -1.51 9.07 5.38
N MET A 43 -0.39 9.75 5.61
CA MET A 43 -0.12 10.60 6.75
C MET A 43 0.27 11.98 6.22
N ASP A 44 -0.58 12.97 6.43
CA ASP A 44 -0.46 14.32 5.86
C ASP A 44 -0.21 14.29 4.34
N GLY A 45 -0.97 13.44 3.63
CA GLY A 45 -0.86 13.26 2.18
C GLY A 45 0.36 12.45 1.72
N ARG A 46 1.19 11.93 2.64
CA ARG A 46 2.32 11.05 2.32
C ARG A 46 1.92 9.59 2.51
N CYS A 47 2.08 8.75 1.50
CA CYS A 47 1.77 7.34 1.65
C CYS A 47 2.71 6.66 2.65
N LEU A 48 2.12 5.76 3.44
CA LEU A 48 2.81 4.97 4.44
C LEU A 48 3.60 3.86 3.75
N CYS A 49 4.90 3.85 3.99
CA CYS A 49 5.83 2.84 3.53
C CYS A 49 6.48 2.11 4.72
N THR A 50 6.99 0.93 4.46
CA THR A 50 7.92 0.25 5.37
C THR A 50 9.21 1.04 5.49
N GLY A 51 10.04 0.73 6.50
CA GLY A 51 11.38 1.31 6.62
C GLY A 51 12.29 1.03 5.40
N SER A 52 12.01 -0.03 4.63
CA SER A 52 12.69 -0.36 3.37
C SER A 52 12.16 0.42 2.15
N GLY A 53 11.07 1.19 2.30
CA GLY A 53 10.47 2.02 1.27
C GLY A 53 9.43 1.30 0.39
N GLN A 54 8.90 0.16 0.83
CA GLN A 54 7.79 -0.53 0.16
C GLN A 54 6.47 0.08 0.60
N LEU A 55 5.52 0.28 -0.30
CA LEU A 55 4.20 0.79 0.06
C LEU A 55 3.50 -0.20 1.00
N THR A 56 3.01 0.27 2.15
CA THR A 56 2.27 -0.60 3.06
C THR A 56 0.82 -0.68 2.62
N THR A 57 0.35 -1.89 2.34
CA THR A 57 -1.04 -2.16 2.02
C THR A 57 -1.65 -3.11 3.05
N PHE A 58 -2.97 -3.08 3.16
CA PHE A 58 -3.73 -3.84 4.14
C PHE A 58 -4.88 -4.56 3.44
N ARG A 59 -5.01 -5.87 3.65
CA ARG A 59 -6.12 -6.66 3.12
C ARG A 59 -7.34 -6.49 4.01
N GLY A 60 -8.36 -5.80 3.50
CA GLY A 60 -9.60 -5.53 4.23
C GLY A 60 -9.46 -4.45 5.30
N ARG A 61 -10.60 -3.86 5.67
CA ARG A 61 -10.70 -2.84 6.73
C ARG A 61 -10.22 -3.32 8.10
N PRO A 62 -10.50 -4.57 8.54
CA PRO A 62 -10.07 -5.03 9.87
C PRO A 62 -8.55 -4.99 10.07
N ALA A 63 -7.77 -5.27 9.02
CA ALA A 63 -6.30 -5.19 9.08
C ALA A 63 -5.82 -3.75 9.28
N VAL A 64 -6.43 -2.78 8.57
CA VAL A 64 -6.13 -1.35 8.73
C VAL A 64 -6.43 -0.89 10.16
N GLU A 65 -7.63 -1.17 10.65
CA GLU A 65 -8.08 -0.76 11.99
C GLU A 65 -7.19 -1.34 13.08
N ARG A 66 -6.79 -2.61 12.92
CA ARG A 66 -5.87 -3.26 13.84
C ARG A 66 -4.50 -2.58 13.86
N PHE A 67 -3.96 -2.24 12.69
CA PHE A 67 -2.69 -1.52 12.57
C PHE A 67 -2.75 -0.14 13.24
N LEU A 68 -3.78 0.66 12.93
CA LEU A 68 -3.97 2.00 13.49
C LEU A 68 -4.10 1.94 15.02
N ARG A 69 -4.81 0.94 15.57
CA ARG A 69 -4.90 0.72 17.01
C ARG A 69 -3.54 0.45 17.65
N MET A 70 -2.70 -0.39 17.03
CA MET A 70 -1.34 -0.65 17.52
C MET A 70 -0.46 0.60 17.43
N ALA A 71 -0.62 1.38 16.38
CA ALA A 71 0.01 2.67 16.21
C ALA A 71 -0.61 3.77 17.10
N ARG A 72 -1.63 3.47 17.91
CA ARG A 72 -2.34 4.44 18.77
C ARG A 72 -2.91 5.65 18.02
N VAL A 73 -3.33 5.43 16.78
CA VAL A 73 -4.06 6.42 15.98
C VAL A 73 -5.55 6.28 16.28
N GLU A 74 -6.12 7.28 16.94
CA GLU A 74 -7.53 7.26 17.37
C GLU A 74 -8.49 7.82 16.31
N HIS A 75 -8.01 8.74 15.47
CA HIS A 75 -8.82 9.42 14.47
C HIS A 75 -8.20 9.23 13.08
N PHE A 76 -9.01 8.72 12.16
CA PHE A 76 -8.66 8.58 10.75
C PHE A 76 -9.91 8.78 9.89
N GLU A 77 -9.69 9.17 8.64
CA GLU A 77 -10.76 9.37 7.67
C GLU A 77 -10.61 8.35 6.53
N PHE A 78 -11.71 8.00 5.87
CA PHE A 78 -11.62 7.35 4.57
C PHE A 78 -11.47 8.42 3.50
N GLY A 79 -10.42 8.30 2.70
CA GLY A 79 -10.17 9.17 1.56
C GLY A 79 -10.59 8.52 0.25
N GLU A 80 -10.41 9.29 -0.83
CA GLU A 80 -10.59 8.81 -2.20
C GLU A 80 -9.65 7.63 -2.51
N PRO A 81 -10.03 6.72 -3.43
CA PRO A 81 -9.16 5.64 -3.87
C PRO A 81 -7.78 6.16 -4.28
N GLU A 82 -6.71 5.49 -3.82
CA GLU A 82 -5.35 5.81 -4.27
C GLU A 82 -5.15 5.17 -5.65
N PRO A 83 -4.96 5.97 -6.72
CA PRO A 83 -5.11 5.45 -8.08
C PRO A 83 -3.82 4.88 -8.68
N ASP A 84 -2.66 4.95 -8.01
CA ASP A 84 -1.39 4.71 -8.69
C ASP A 84 -0.29 4.08 -7.82
N LEU A 85 -0.45 2.77 -7.58
CA LEU A 85 0.58 1.91 -7.01
C LEU A 85 1.91 1.93 -7.80
N ARG A 86 1.92 2.35 -9.07
CA ARG A 86 3.14 2.38 -9.91
C ARG A 86 4.15 3.44 -9.44
N ARG A 87 3.72 4.36 -8.58
CA ARG A 87 4.59 5.36 -7.92
C ARG A 87 5.55 4.75 -6.90
N TYR A 88 5.37 3.49 -6.53
CA TYR A 88 6.18 2.81 -5.52
C TYR A 88 7.06 1.73 -6.19
N PRO A 89 8.22 2.09 -6.76
CA PRO A 89 9.06 1.18 -7.54
C PRO A 89 9.68 0.05 -6.71
N ARG A 90 9.65 0.16 -5.38
CA ARG A 90 10.09 -0.89 -4.44
C ARG A 90 9.02 -1.95 -4.18
N GLY A 91 7.86 -1.85 -4.82
CA GLY A 91 6.73 -2.74 -4.64
C GLY A 91 5.90 -2.40 -3.40
N HIS A 92 5.06 -3.35 -3.00
CA HIS A 92 4.16 -3.25 -1.86
C HIS A 92 4.46 -4.32 -0.82
N TYR A 93 4.10 -4.02 0.43
CA TYR A 93 4.16 -4.90 1.57
C TYR A 93 2.74 -5.01 2.15
N CYS A 94 2.08 -6.12 1.83
CA CYS A 94 0.68 -6.37 2.20
C CYS A 94 0.60 -7.01 3.58
N LEU A 95 -0.24 -6.44 4.44
CA LEU A 95 -0.60 -6.96 5.75
C LEU A 95 -2.04 -7.46 5.76
N ALA A 96 -2.26 -8.64 6.30
CA ALA A 96 -3.58 -9.21 6.51
C ALA A 96 -3.81 -9.46 8.01
N LEU A 97 -5.08 -9.61 8.37
CA LEU A 97 -5.45 -10.04 9.71
C LEU A 97 -5.40 -11.57 9.77
N GLY A 98 -4.47 -12.10 10.57
CA GLY A 98 -4.30 -13.53 10.79
C GLY A 98 -5.15 -14.05 11.94
N ARG A 99 -5.00 -15.36 12.20
CA ARG A 99 -5.61 -16.04 13.36
C ARG A 99 -5.22 -15.29 14.64
N GLN A 100 -6.19 -15.10 15.55
CA GLN A 100 -6.03 -14.33 16.78
C GLN A 100 -5.89 -12.80 16.62
N ASN A 101 -6.39 -12.22 15.51
CA ASN A 101 -6.42 -10.76 15.34
C ASN A 101 -4.99 -10.15 15.35
N THR A 102 -4.02 -10.90 14.81
CA THR A 102 -2.62 -10.48 14.64
C THR A 102 -2.41 -9.98 13.21
N LEU A 103 -1.49 -9.03 13.01
CA LEU A 103 -1.10 -8.64 11.65
C LEU A 103 0.00 -9.57 11.15
N CYS A 104 -0.19 -10.11 9.96
CA CYS A 104 0.77 -10.98 9.29
C CYS A 104 0.97 -10.49 7.85
N SER A 105 2.08 -10.89 7.22
CA SER A 105 2.26 -10.64 5.79
C SER A 105 1.26 -11.47 4.98
N CYS A 106 0.66 -10.88 3.95
CA CYS A 106 -0.24 -11.59 3.04
C CYS A 106 0.47 -12.77 2.34
N ASP A 107 1.79 -12.70 2.13
CA ASP A 107 2.57 -13.80 1.53
C ASP A 107 2.83 -14.95 2.52
N ALA A 108 2.81 -14.64 3.83
CA ALA A 108 2.91 -15.64 4.90
C ALA A 108 1.54 -16.22 5.28
N ALA A 109 0.47 -15.80 4.60
CA ALA A 109 -0.91 -16.14 4.90
C ALA A 109 -1.35 -17.55 4.43
N GLY A 110 -0.43 -18.52 4.37
CA GLY A 110 -0.78 -19.94 4.23
C GLY A 110 -1.56 -20.50 5.44
N ASP A 111 -1.67 -19.71 6.52
CA ASP A 111 -2.39 -20.03 7.76
C ASP A 111 -3.58 -19.06 8.05
N CYS A 112 -3.90 -18.14 7.14
CA CYS A 112 -5.10 -17.33 7.25
C CYS A 112 -6.25 -18.10 6.58
N GLU A 113 -7.32 -18.39 7.32
CA GLU A 113 -8.50 -19.02 6.74
C GLU A 113 -9.09 -18.04 5.71
N GLY A 114 -8.96 -18.41 4.42
CA GLY A 114 -9.15 -17.53 3.28
C GLY A 114 -8.31 -18.04 2.13
N ASP A 115 -8.82 -19.04 1.44
CA ASP A 115 -8.28 -19.66 0.24
C ASP A 115 -8.29 -18.64 -0.92
N LEU A 116 -7.41 -17.64 -0.86
CA LEU A 116 -7.43 -16.50 -1.78
C LEU A 116 -5.99 -16.13 -2.12
N VAL A 117 -5.51 -16.85 -3.14
CA VAL A 117 -4.35 -16.51 -3.95
C VAL A 117 -4.54 -15.07 -4.43
N CYS A 118 -3.72 -14.13 -3.93
CA CYS A 118 -3.45 -12.92 -4.68
C CYS A 118 -2.64 -13.34 -5.90
N GLU A 119 -3.31 -13.80 -6.96
CA GLU A 119 -2.62 -14.02 -8.22
C GLU A 119 -1.97 -12.69 -8.59
N ARG A 120 -0.64 -12.74 -8.67
CA ARG A 120 0.23 -11.71 -9.20
C ARG A 120 -0.26 -11.34 -10.59
N ASN A 121 -1.26 -10.47 -10.72
CA ASN A 121 -1.51 -9.72 -11.94
C ASN A 121 -0.48 -8.59 -12.03
N VAL A 122 0.79 -9.00 -12.10
CA VAL A 122 1.78 -8.27 -12.87
C VAL A 122 1.28 -8.39 -14.30
N VAL A 123 0.59 -7.37 -14.80
CA VAL A 123 0.36 -7.23 -16.24
C VAL A 123 1.72 -7.43 -16.90
N PRO A 124 1.94 -8.47 -17.73
CA PRO A 124 3.19 -8.57 -18.45
C PRO A 124 3.27 -7.35 -19.36
N LEU A 125 4.23 -6.48 -19.07
CA LEU A 125 4.61 -5.39 -19.94
C LEU A 125 5.13 -6.07 -21.21
N ALA A 126 4.29 -6.16 -22.25
CA ALA A 126 4.77 -6.47 -23.58
C ALA A 126 5.88 -5.44 -23.90
N PRO A 127 7.09 -5.85 -24.27
CA PRO A 127 8.07 -4.89 -24.76
C PRO A 127 7.55 -4.34 -26.08
N SER A 128 7.25 -3.04 -26.10
CA SER A 128 7.13 -2.26 -27.33
C SER A 128 8.48 -2.32 -28.05
N GLN A 129 8.66 -3.29 -28.95
CA GLN A 129 9.71 -3.20 -29.95
C GLN A 129 9.24 -2.25 -31.04
N GLU A 130 9.62 -1.00 -30.85
CA GLU A 130 9.96 -0.08 -31.91
C GLU A 130 11.01 -0.77 -32.81
N GLN A 131 10.65 -1.12 -34.04
CA GLN A 131 11.62 -1.34 -35.12
C GLN A 131 11.40 -0.28 -36.20
N ALA A 132 12.34 0.67 -36.17
CA ALA A 132 12.62 1.64 -37.20
C ALA A 132 13.00 0.96 -38.53
N GLY A 133 12.66 1.66 -39.63
CA GLY A 133 13.54 1.82 -40.79
C GLY A 133 13.86 0.60 -41.65
N ALA A 134 13.18 0.52 -42.80
CA ALA A 134 13.60 0.15 -44.17
C ALA A 134 14.91 -0.65 -44.38
N PRO A 135 14.94 -1.59 -45.36
CA PRO A 135 15.21 -1.17 -46.75
C PRO A 135 14.41 -1.91 -47.84
N ARG A 136 14.24 -1.27 -49.00
CA ARG A 136 13.94 -1.92 -50.30
C ARG A 136 15.12 -2.81 -50.72
N PRO A 137 14.89 -3.98 -51.34
CA PRO A 137 14.83 -4.11 -52.82
C PRO A 137 13.73 -5.12 -53.25
N ASN A 138 13.28 -5.26 -54.49
CA ASN A 138 13.86 -5.11 -55.83
C ASN A 138 12.73 -4.65 -56.78
#